data_AF-A0A8T7B5Z0-F1
#
_entry.id   AF-A0A8T7B5Z0-F1
#
_cell.length_a   1.000
_cell.length_b   1.000
_cell.length_c   1.000
_cell.angle_alpha   90.00
_cell.angle_beta   90.00
_cell.angle_gamma   90.00
#
_symmetry.space_group_name_H-M   'P 1'
#
loop_
_entity.id
_entity.type
_entity.pdbx_description
1 polymer ?
#
loop_
_entity_poly.entity_id
_entity_poly.type
_entity_poly.pdbx_seq_one_letter_code
_entity_poly.pdbx_strand_id
1 'polypeptide(L)'
;MNYSSLISNTPSLSLDVPADLKENFHRLEQVIRFDRDDYPPGAIVDNVKTHVIRGIHFIQSLDLENKDKVVRMFLIHDFPEIVTGDTPSPTKDIDFSKDDMNHYESEEKTAAKQLYSEDDYRLWQEYATASAWFKEKSDNMPTYEAMIAKTVDAIDGFCVFHYFMTDWIRSDNYSKGQMPLDSSMVHGFKDMARFQNKLSLLAEHQQETPRLLYKNAEKTAIKMWDDVPNDRIPSCIVERL
;
A
#
# COMPACT_ATOMS: atom_id res chain seq x y z
N MET A 1 14.41 9.29 4.72
CA MET A 1 14.64 8.75 3.37
C MET A 1 13.64 9.41 2.40
N ASN A 2 14.03 9.74 1.17
CA ASN A 2 13.09 10.26 0.16
C ASN A 2 12.38 9.07 -0.52
N TYR A 3 11.05 9.00 -0.43
CA TYR A 3 10.27 7.85 -0.92
C TYR A 3 10.37 7.68 -2.45
N SER A 4 10.48 8.77 -3.22
CA SER A 4 10.69 8.67 -4.68
C SER A 4 12.04 8.05 -5.04
N SER A 5 13.07 8.26 -4.22
CA SER A 5 14.36 7.59 -4.36
C SER A 5 14.25 6.10 -4.04
N LEU A 6 13.37 5.70 -3.14
CA LEU A 6 13.16 4.29 -2.82
C LEU A 6 12.50 3.57 -4.00
N ILE A 7 11.46 4.17 -4.59
CA ILE A 7 10.75 3.60 -5.75
C ILE A 7 11.70 3.41 -6.93
N SER A 8 12.44 4.45 -7.32
CA SER A 8 13.39 4.39 -8.45
C SER A 8 14.55 3.40 -8.25
N ASN A 9 14.98 3.17 -7.01
CA ASN A 9 16.08 2.24 -6.72
C ASN A 9 15.64 0.80 -6.40
N THR A 10 14.33 0.52 -6.37
CA THR A 10 13.78 -0.82 -6.01
C THR A 10 14.47 -2.00 -6.70
N PRO A 11 14.80 -1.96 -8.01
CA PRO A 11 15.45 -3.09 -8.69
C PRO A 11 16.82 -3.47 -8.10
N SER A 12 17.47 -2.56 -7.36
CA SER A 12 18.77 -2.78 -6.72
C SER A 12 18.70 -3.20 -5.26
N LEU A 13 17.49 -3.23 -4.67
CA LEU A 13 17.30 -3.55 -3.27
C LEU A 13 17.27 -5.06 -3.06
N SER A 14 18.13 -5.56 -2.17
CA SER A 14 18.07 -6.93 -1.67
C SER A 14 17.45 -6.97 -0.28
N LEU A 15 16.77 -8.07 0.03
CA LEU A 15 16.21 -8.34 1.34
C LEU A 15 16.75 -9.67 1.86
N ASP A 16 17.18 -9.73 3.13
CA ASP A 16 17.46 -11.00 3.78
C ASP A 16 16.15 -11.58 4.34
N VAL A 17 15.58 -12.54 3.61
CA VAL A 17 14.30 -13.16 3.92
C VAL A 17 14.55 -14.38 4.80
N PRO A 18 13.83 -14.53 5.94
CA PRO A 18 13.87 -15.73 6.76
C PRO A 18 13.64 -17.00 5.93
N ALA A 19 14.44 -18.04 6.17
CA ALA A 19 14.46 -19.24 5.33
C ALA A 19 13.09 -19.91 5.18
N ASP A 20 12.27 -19.87 6.24
CA ASP A 20 10.91 -20.37 6.31
C ASP A 20 9.90 -19.58 5.45
N LEU A 21 10.23 -18.34 5.06
CA LEU A 21 9.36 -17.47 4.26
C LEU A 21 9.83 -17.31 2.81
N LYS A 22 11.03 -17.81 2.46
CA LYS A 22 11.66 -17.59 1.14
C LYS A 22 10.81 -18.05 -0.03
N GLU A 23 10.23 -19.25 0.05
CA GLU A 23 9.44 -19.81 -1.06
C GLU A 23 8.23 -18.93 -1.38
N ASN A 24 7.43 -18.60 -0.36
CA ASN A 24 6.25 -17.73 -0.53
C ASN A 24 6.66 -16.32 -0.99
N PHE A 25 7.74 -15.76 -0.44
CA PHE A 25 8.25 -14.47 -0.88
C PHE A 25 8.65 -14.45 -2.37
N HIS A 26 9.22 -15.53 -2.90
CA HIS A 26 9.52 -15.64 -4.34
C HIS A 26 8.24 -15.69 -5.19
N ARG A 27 7.19 -16.35 -4.71
CA ARG A 27 5.90 -16.47 -5.42
C ARG A 27 5.20 -15.12 -5.58
N LEU A 28 5.43 -14.16 -4.69
CA LEU A 28 4.88 -12.80 -4.79
C LEU A 28 5.30 -12.03 -6.05
N GLU A 29 6.38 -12.44 -6.71
CA GLU A 29 6.86 -11.80 -7.95
C GLU A 29 5.85 -11.94 -9.10
N GLN A 30 5.00 -12.97 -9.04
CA GLN A 30 3.99 -13.25 -10.06
C GLN A 30 2.66 -12.54 -9.79
N VAL A 31 2.51 -11.89 -8.63
CA VAL A 31 1.27 -11.19 -8.26
C VAL A 31 1.41 -9.73 -8.67
N ILE A 32 0.77 -9.37 -9.77
CA ILE A 32 0.79 -8.01 -10.34
C ILE A 32 -0.05 -7.10 -9.46
N ARG A 33 0.46 -5.90 -9.17
CA ARG A 33 -0.30 -4.86 -8.45
C ARG A 33 -0.91 -3.87 -9.42
N PHE A 34 -1.97 -3.21 -8.98
CA PHE A 34 -2.67 -2.17 -9.74
C PHE A 34 -3.27 -2.68 -11.07
N ASP A 35 -3.66 -3.95 -11.12
CA ASP A 35 -4.33 -4.52 -12.30
C ASP A 35 -5.79 -4.01 -12.36
N ARG A 36 -6.02 -2.98 -13.16
CA ARG A 36 -7.34 -2.39 -13.42
C ARG A 36 -7.50 -2.00 -14.88
N ASP A 37 -8.68 -2.28 -15.42
CA ASP A 37 -9.03 -1.98 -16.81
C ASP A 37 -9.02 -0.48 -17.14
N ASP A 38 -9.23 0.40 -16.15
CA ASP A 38 -9.21 1.86 -16.35
C ASP A 38 -7.78 2.46 -16.35
N TYR A 39 -6.74 1.66 -16.06
CA TYR A 39 -5.37 2.15 -16.07
C TYR A 39 -4.74 2.00 -17.46
N PRO A 40 -3.98 3.01 -17.94
CA PRO A 40 -3.33 2.89 -19.24
C PRO A 40 -2.34 1.70 -19.23
N PRO A 41 -2.33 0.87 -20.29
CA PRO A 41 -1.47 -0.31 -20.33
C PRO A 41 0.01 0.04 -20.11
N GLY A 42 0.63 -0.63 -19.15
CA GLY A 42 2.04 -0.43 -18.80
C GLY A 42 2.36 0.89 -18.11
N ALA A 43 1.34 1.68 -17.73
CA ALA A 43 1.56 2.94 -17.01
C ALA A 43 2.01 2.69 -15.56
N ILE A 44 1.55 1.59 -14.94
CA ILE A 44 2.02 1.11 -13.64
C ILE A 44 2.61 -0.28 -13.83
N VAL A 45 3.86 -0.46 -13.40
CA VAL A 45 4.54 -1.76 -13.44
C VAL A 45 5.07 -2.05 -12.04
N ASP A 46 4.27 -2.75 -11.25
CA ASP A 46 4.61 -3.15 -9.88
C ASP A 46 4.08 -4.56 -9.58
N ASN A 47 4.69 -5.24 -8.62
CA ASN A 47 4.22 -6.52 -8.10
C ASN A 47 4.32 -6.55 -6.58
N VAL A 48 3.70 -7.55 -5.96
CA VAL A 48 3.64 -7.64 -4.50
C VAL A 48 5.02 -7.85 -3.88
N LYS A 49 5.94 -8.55 -4.55
CA LYS A 49 7.31 -8.70 -4.06
C LYS A 49 8.05 -7.36 -4.00
N THR A 50 7.97 -6.53 -5.04
CA THR A 50 8.62 -5.21 -5.06
C THR A 50 8.01 -4.26 -4.03
N HIS A 51 6.69 -4.32 -3.83
CA HIS A 51 6.00 -3.66 -2.73
C HIS A 51 6.57 -4.04 -1.37
N VAL A 52 6.65 -5.34 -1.09
CA VAL A 52 7.17 -5.85 0.19
C VAL A 52 8.62 -5.43 0.43
N ILE A 53 9.48 -5.48 -0.60
CA ILE A 53 10.87 -5.02 -0.51
C ILE A 53 10.95 -3.54 -0.13
N ARG A 54 10.21 -2.66 -0.84
CA ARG A 54 10.22 -1.22 -0.53
C ARG A 54 9.74 -0.95 0.89
N GLY A 55 8.60 -1.53 1.28
CA GLY A 55 8.05 -1.33 2.61
C GLY A 55 9.00 -1.78 3.71
N ILE A 56 9.67 -2.93 3.56
CA ILE A 56 10.64 -3.39 4.56
C ILE A 56 11.87 -2.48 4.63
N HIS A 57 12.44 -2.07 3.48
CA HIS A 57 13.54 -1.09 3.48
C HIS A 57 13.15 0.21 4.17
N PHE A 58 11.90 0.65 3.97
CA PHE A 58 11.38 1.82 4.65
C PHE A 58 11.25 1.60 6.16
N ILE A 59 10.66 0.48 6.61
CA ILE A 59 10.55 0.09 8.02
C ILE A 59 11.93 0.00 8.68
N GLN A 60 12.92 -0.58 8.00
CA GLN A 60 14.28 -0.71 8.51
C GLN A 60 14.94 0.64 8.79
N SER A 61 14.56 1.69 8.04
CA SER A 61 15.03 3.06 8.22
C SER A 61 14.39 3.81 9.41
N LEU A 62 13.30 3.28 9.97
CA LEU A 62 12.62 3.88 11.12
C LEU A 62 13.28 3.48 12.44
N ASP A 63 13.20 4.33 13.45
CA ASP A 63 13.63 3.99 14.81
C ASP A 63 12.45 3.38 15.59
N LEU A 64 12.42 2.05 15.70
CA LEU A 64 11.31 1.28 16.27
C LEU A 64 11.84 0.23 17.24
N GLU A 65 11.23 0.13 18.42
CA GLU A 65 11.60 -0.84 19.45
C GLU A 65 11.40 -2.30 18.97
N ASN A 66 10.22 -2.63 18.45
CA ASN A 66 9.88 -3.98 17.96
C ASN A 66 9.99 -4.11 16.44
N LYS A 67 11.07 -3.57 15.86
CA LYS A 67 11.29 -3.51 14.40
C LYS A 67 11.16 -4.88 13.72
N ASP A 68 11.73 -5.94 14.29
CA ASP A 68 11.70 -7.29 13.71
C ASP A 68 10.28 -7.83 13.59
N LYS A 69 9.41 -7.54 14.57
CA LYS A 69 7.99 -7.90 14.52
C LYS A 69 7.28 -7.16 13.38
N VAL A 70 7.53 -5.86 13.23
CA VAL A 70 6.96 -5.04 12.14
C VAL A 70 7.42 -5.55 10.78
N VAL A 71 8.72 -5.85 10.63
CA VAL A 71 9.29 -6.41 9.40
C VAL A 71 8.66 -7.76 9.07
N ARG A 72 8.58 -8.69 10.04
CA ARG A 72 7.99 -10.02 9.78
C ARG A 72 6.50 -9.92 9.46
N MET A 73 5.75 -9.07 10.17
CA MET A 73 4.34 -8.82 9.89
C MET A 73 4.15 -8.25 8.47
N PHE A 74 4.96 -7.27 8.07
CA PHE A 74 4.91 -6.70 6.72
C PHE A 74 5.36 -7.69 5.65
N LEU A 75 6.34 -8.54 5.94
CA LEU A 75 6.81 -9.55 4.99
C LEU A 75 5.69 -10.53 4.61
N ILE A 76 4.86 -10.92 5.58
CA ILE A 76 3.84 -11.94 5.35
C ILE A 76 2.49 -11.36 4.91
N HIS A 77 2.22 -10.06 5.07
CA HIS A 77 0.84 -9.53 5.03
C HIS A 77 0.06 -9.87 3.75
N ASP A 78 0.74 -9.85 2.60
CA ASP A 78 0.16 -10.14 1.27
C ASP A 78 0.47 -11.55 0.76
N PHE A 79 1.05 -12.45 1.55
CA PHE A 79 1.19 -13.86 1.14
C PHE A 79 -0.14 -14.53 0.73
N PRO A 80 -1.33 -14.19 1.29
CA PRO A 80 -2.57 -14.80 0.82
C PRO A 80 -2.88 -14.44 -0.64
N GLU A 81 -2.38 -13.31 -1.14
CA GLU A 81 -2.54 -12.85 -2.53
C GLU A 81 -1.83 -13.76 -3.53
N ILE A 82 -0.92 -14.62 -3.09
CA ILE A 82 -0.35 -15.69 -3.94
C ILE A 82 -1.46 -16.64 -4.44
N VAL A 83 -2.52 -16.81 -3.65
CA VAL A 83 -3.66 -17.69 -3.95
C VAL A 83 -4.82 -16.88 -4.54
N THR A 84 -5.12 -15.71 -3.98
CA THR A 84 -6.30 -14.90 -4.35
C THR A 84 -6.05 -13.90 -5.47
N GLY A 85 -4.77 -13.63 -5.79
CA GLY A 85 -4.38 -12.44 -6.56
C GLY A 85 -4.43 -11.16 -5.73
N ASP A 86 -3.79 -10.10 -6.24
CA ASP A 86 -3.98 -8.74 -5.71
C ASP A 86 -5.25 -8.15 -6.35
N THR A 87 -6.10 -7.56 -5.52
CA THR A 87 -7.24 -6.77 -5.98
C THR A 87 -7.03 -5.33 -5.52
N PRO A 88 -6.83 -4.37 -6.45
CA PRO A 88 -6.53 -2.99 -6.11
C PRO A 88 -7.61 -2.34 -5.23
N SER A 89 -7.19 -1.45 -4.33
CA SER A 89 -8.11 -0.82 -3.35
C SER A 89 -9.30 -0.08 -3.97
N PRO A 90 -9.16 0.66 -5.09
CA PRO A 90 -10.32 1.24 -5.77
C PRO A 90 -11.34 0.19 -6.22
N THR A 91 -10.91 -1.03 -6.59
CA THR A 91 -11.81 -2.11 -7.02
C THR A 91 -12.66 -2.59 -5.85
N LYS A 92 -12.02 -2.79 -4.70
CA LYS A 92 -12.65 -3.20 -3.44
C LYS A 92 -13.69 -2.18 -2.96
N ASP A 93 -13.44 -0.88 -3.18
CA ASP A 93 -14.28 0.19 -2.64
C ASP A 93 -15.35 0.70 -3.61
N ILE A 94 -15.14 0.60 -4.93
CA ILE A 94 -16.02 1.16 -5.96
C ILE A 94 -16.84 0.07 -6.65
N ASP A 95 -16.21 -1.05 -6.98
CA ASP A 95 -16.77 -2.04 -7.91
C ASP A 95 -17.37 -3.25 -7.18
N PHE A 96 -16.84 -3.62 -6.02
CA PHE A 96 -17.30 -4.79 -5.28
C PHE A 96 -18.60 -4.50 -4.50
N SER A 97 -19.54 -5.45 -4.54
CA SER A 97 -20.65 -5.47 -3.61
C SER A 97 -20.17 -5.89 -2.21
N LYS A 98 -21.04 -5.72 -1.20
CA LYS A 98 -20.75 -6.21 0.15
C LYS A 98 -20.50 -7.72 0.18
N ASP A 99 -21.20 -8.49 -0.64
CA ASP A 99 -21.06 -9.94 -0.68
C ASP A 99 -19.75 -10.35 -1.36
N ASP A 100 -19.36 -9.66 -2.43
CA ASP A 100 -18.06 -9.85 -3.10
C ASP A 100 -16.91 -9.57 -2.13
N MET A 101 -17.00 -8.48 -1.37
CA MET A 101 -16.01 -8.15 -0.33
C MET A 101 -15.92 -9.23 0.75
N ASN A 102 -17.04 -9.73 1.25
CA ASN A 102 -17.05 -10.78 2.27
C ASN A 102 -16.47 -12.09 1.74
N HIS A 103 -16.74 -12.43 0.47
CA HIS A 103 -16.20 -13.60 -0.18
C HIS A 103 -14.68 -13.49 -0.31
N TYR A 104 -14.18 -12.39 -0.86
CA TYR A 104 -12.75 -12.11 -0.98
C TYR A 104 -12.01 -12.17 0.36
N GLU A 105 -12.53 -11.48 1.40
CA GLU A 105 -11.93 -11.51 2.74
C GLU A 105 -11.91 -12.92 3.36
N SER A 106 -12.90 -13.76 3.03
CA SER A 106 -12.95 -15.16 3.45
C SER A 106 -11.92 -16.04 2.72
N GLU A 107 -11.68 -15.77 1.44
CA GLU A 107 -10.67 -16.47 0.64
C GLU A 107 -9.26 -16.13 1.12
N GLU A 108 -8.94 -14.85 1.35
CA GLU A 108 -7.65 -14.43 1.92
C GLU A 108 -7.40 -15.09 3.28
N LYS A 109 -8.40 -15.10 4.16
CA LYS A 109 -8.29 -15.76 5.46
C LYS A 109 -8.06 -17.27 5.34
N THR A 110 -8.65 -17.90 4.33
CA THR A 110 -8.47 -19.34 4.08
C THR A 110 -7.07 -19.63 3.55
N ALA A 111 -6.58 -18.82 2.60
CA ALA A 111 -5.22 -18.91 2.09
C ALA A 111 -4.18 -18.66 3.20
N ALA A 112 -4.39 -17.64 4.04
CA ALA A 112 -3.54 -17.35 5.20
C ALA A 112 -3.36 -18.58 6.11
N LYS A 113 -4.45 -19.27 6.46
CA LYS A 113 -4.39 -20.48 7.29
C LYS A 113 -3.62 -21.63 6.65
N GLN A 114 -3.56 -21.69 5.32
CA GLN A 114 -2.85 -22.73 4.59
C GLN A 114 -1.35 -22.42 4.44
N LEU A 115 -1.00 -21.13 4.35
CA LEU A 115 0.35 -20.67 4.06
C LEU A 115 1.21 -20.45 5.32
N TYR A 116 0.57 -20.22 6.48
CA TYR A 116 1.27 -19.75 7.66
C TYR A 116 1.44 -20.81 8.75
N SER A 117 2.53 -20.66 9.51
CA SER A 117 2.62 -21.19 10.86
C SER A 117 1.56 -20.56 11.78
N GLU A 118 1.33 -21.14 12.95
CA GLU A 118 0.38 -20.54 13.92
C GLU A 118 0.80 -19.13 14.35
N ASP A 119 2.10 -18.91 14.57
CA ASP A 119 2.64 -17.61 14.97
C ASP A 119 2.51 -16.57 13.86
N ASP A 120 2.81 -16.94 12.61
CA ASP A 120 2.65 -16.04 11.46
C ASP A 120 1.18 -15.72 11.18
N TYR A 121 0.29 -16.70 11.34
CA TYR A 121 -1.14 -16.46 11.22
C TYR A 121 -1.63 -15.45 12.27
N ARG A 122 -1.14 -15.51 13.50
CA ARG A 122 -1.47 -14.49 14.54
C ARG A 122 -0.95 -13.11 14.17
N LEU A 123 0.28 -13.00 13.65
CA LEU A 123 0.84 -11.73 13.17
C LEU A 123 0.03 -11.15 12.00
N TRP A 124 -0.37 -12.00 11.06
CA TRP A 124 -1.25 -11.62 9.97
C TRP A 124 -2.62 -11.13 10.48
N GLN A 125 -3.18 -11.76 11.52
CA GLN A 125 -4.42 -11.30 12.14
C GLN A 125 -4.29 -9.94 12.85
N GLU A 126 -3.14 -9.65 13.48
CA GLU A 126 -2.86 -8.32 14.03
C GLU A 126 -2.85 -7.26 12.91
N TYR A 127 -2.19 -7.56 11.78
CA TYR A 127 -2.19 -6.70 10.60
C TYR A 127 -3.60 -6.47 10.05
N ALA A 128 -4.38 -7.55 9.87
CA ALA A 128 -5.75 -7.48 9.40
C ALA A 128 -6.64 -6.64 10.34
N THR A 129 -6.39 -6.69 11.65
CA THR A 129 -7.06 -5.85 12.65
C THR A 129 -6.74 -4.37 12.43
N ALA A 130 -5.48 -4.01 12.18
CA ALA A 130 -5.10 -2.64 11.83
C ALA A 130 -5.76 -2.17 10.53
N SER A 131 -5.76 -3.02 9.49
CA SER A 131 -6.43 -2.71 8.22
C SER A 131 -7.92 -2.44 8.40
N ALA A 132 -8.63 -3.31 9.13
CA ALA A 132 -10.05 -3.14 9.43
C ALA A 132 -10.33 -1.89 10.28
N TRP A 133 -9.47 -1.59 11.26
CA TRP A 133 -9.62 -0.42 12.12
C TRP A 133 -9.44 0.90 11.35
N PHE A 134 -8.40 0.98 10.51
CA PHE A 134 -8.15 2.13 9.64
C PHE A 134 -9.28 2.36 8.62
N LYS A 135 -9.88 1.27 8.12
CA LYS A 135 -11.04 1.30 7.22
C LYS A 135 -12.39 1.45 7.93
N GLU A 136 -12.39 1.69 9.25
CA GLU A 136 -13.61 1.85 10.05
C GLU A 136 -14.57 0.64 10.01
N LYS A 137 -14.05 -0.55 9.69
CA LYS A 137 -14.78 -1.82 9.70
C LYS A 137 -14.74 -2.51 11.07
N SER A 138 -13.88 -2.05 11.98
CA SER A 138 -13.73 -2.60 13.33
C SER A 138 -13.36 -1.53 14.35
N ASP A 139 -13.86 -1.68 15.56
CA ASP A 139 -13.46 -0.87 16.73
C ASP A 139 -12.33 -1.53 17.55
N ASN A 140 -11.89 -2.73 17.15
CA ASN A 140 -10.79 -3.41 17.82
C ASN A 140 -9.50 -2.61 17.65
N MET A 141 -8.91 -2.19 18.76
CA MET A 141 -7.68 -1.40 18.74
C MET A 141 -6.51 -2.28 18.25
N PRO A 142 -5.83 -1.90 17.16
CA PRO A 142 -4.66 -2.61 16.70
C PRO A 142 -3.46 -2.41 17.63
N THR A 143 -2.49 -3.32 17.53
CA THR A 143 -1.17 -3.14 18.14
C THR A 143 -0.42 -1.99 17.45
N TYR A 144 0.52 -1.36 18.16
CA TYR A 144 1.32 -0.28 17.59
C TYR A 144 2.12 -0.76 16.38
N GLU A 145 2.68 -1.97 16.45
CA GLU A 145 3.43 -2.59 15.35
C GLU A 145 2.55 -2.79 14.11
N ALA A 146 1.31 -3.25 14.29
CA ALA A 146 0.37 -3.42 13.20
C ALA A 146 -0.07 -2.09 12.58
N MET A 147 -0.24 -1.04 13.39
CA MET A 147 -0.49 0.31 12.89
C MET A 147 0.66 0.82 12.03
N ILE A 148 1.91 0.60 12.45
CA ILE A 148 3.09 0.99 11.66
C ILE A 148 3.12 0.21 10.35
N ALA A 149 2.99 -1.13 10.40
CA ALA A 149 2.99 -1.96 9.19
C ALA A 149 1.91 -1.52 8.20
N LYS A 150 0.67 -1.32 8.66
CA LYS A 150 -0.43 -0.88 7.78
C LYS A 150 -0.24 0.54 7.26
N THR A 151 0.37 1.42 8.05
CA THR A 151 0.73 2.77 7.60
C THR A 151 1.76 2.72 6.48
N VAL A 152 2.78 1.88 6.62
CA VAL A 152 3.81 1.70 5.58
C VAL A 152 3.22 1.11 4.29
N ASP A 153 2.30 0.15 4.40
CA ASP A 153 1.60 -0.43 3.24
C ASP A 153 0.83 0.67 2.48
N ALA A 154 0.02 1.42 3.22
CA ALA A 154 -0.83 2.46 2.65
C ALA A 154 -0.02 3.59 1.97
N ILE A 155 1.10 4.03 2.56
CA ILE A 155 1.94 5.06 1.94
C ILE A 155 2.72 4.52 0.74
N ASP A 156 3.11 3.24 0.71
CA ASP A 156 3.78 2.65 -0.46
C ASP A 156 2.82 2.65 -1.64
N GLY A 157 1.64 2.05 -1.47
CA GLY A 157 0.62 2.01 -2.51
C GLY A 157 0.27 3.41 -3.04
N PHE A 158 0.11 4.38 -2.14
CA PHE A 158 -0.15 5.77 -2.50
C PHE A 158 0.99 6.43 -3.29
N CYS A 159 2.22 6.36 -2.80
CA CYS A 159 3.36 7.02 -3.44
C CYS A 159 3.73 6.35 -4.78
N VAL A 160 3.64 5.02 -4.85
CA VAL A 160 3.94 4.24 -6.07
C VAL A 160 2.94 4.56 -7.17
N PHE A 161 1.65 4.60 -6.84
CA PHE A 161 0.62 4.99 -7.79
C PHE A 161 0.91 6.37 -8.40
N HIS A 162 1.12 7.39 -7.56
CA HIS A 162 1.39 8.75 -8.06
C HIS A 162 2.73 8.86 -8.79
N TYR A 163 3.75 8.11 -8.37
CA TYR A 163 5.03 8.07 -9.08
C TYR A 163 4.84 7.60 -10.52
N PHE A 164 4.22 6.42 -10.71
CA PHE A 164 4.01 5.84 -12.03
C PHE A 164 3.05 6.66 -12.89
N MET A 165 1.96 7.17 -12.31
CA MET A 165 1.03 8.02 -13.05
C MET A 165 1.67 9.31 -13.55
N THR A 166 2.41 10.00 -12.69
CA THR A 166 3.08 11.24 -13.12
C THR A 166 4.16 10.95 -14.16
N ASP A 167 4.87 9.82 -14.07
CA ASP A 167 5.86 9.39 -15.06
C ASP A 167 5.23 9.11 -16.42
N TRP A 168 4.14 8.34 -16.44
CA TRP A 168 3.38 8.07 -17.66
C TRP A 168 2.84 9.36 -18.30
N ILE A 169 2.29 10.29 -17.52
CA ILE A 169 1.76 11.57 -18.03
C ILE A 169 2.85 12.45 -18.65
N ARG A 170 4.07 12.41 -18.10
CA ARG A 170 5.23 13.13 -18.66
C ARG A 170 5.78 12.46 -19.93
N SER A 171 5.55 11.16 -20.10
CA SER A 171 6.08 10.39 -21.23
C SER A 171 5.41 10.75 -22.57
N ASP A 172 6.05 10.33 -23.66
CA ASP A 172 5.50 10.41 -25.02
C ASP A 172 4.31 9.44 -25.24
N ASN A 173 4.12 8.46 -24.35
CA ASN A 173 3.01 7.50 -24.39
C ASN A 173 1.73 8.04 -23.74
N TYR A 174 1.76 9.27 -23.22
CA TYR A 174 0.59 9.90 -22.60
C TYR A 174 -0.54 10.10 -23.61
N SER A 175 -1.74 9.65 -23.23
CA SER A 175 -2.97 9.95 -23.95
C SER A 175 -4.04 10.41 -22.97
N LYS A 176 -4.53 11.64 -23.16
CA LYS A 176 -5.59 12.21 -22.32
C LYS A 176 -6.86 11.36 -22.29
N GLY A 177 -7.15 10.65 -23.38
CA GLY A 177 -8.31 9.75 -23.47
C GLY A 177 -8.19 8.46 -22.65
N GLN A 178 -7.00 8.15 -22.11
CA GLN A 178 -6.73 7.00 -21.26
C GLN A 178 -6.47 7.38 -19.81
N MET A 179 -6.82 8.61 -19.41
CA MET A 179 -6.70 9.01 -18.00
C MET A 179 -7.58 8.09 -17.13
N PRO A 180 -7.07 7.56 -16.00
CA PRO A 180 -7.87 6.82 -15.05
C PRO A 180 -9.06 7.64 -14.54
N LEU A 181 -10.05 6.95 -13.97
CA LEU A 181 -11.19 7.61 -13.35
C LEU A 181 -10.74 8.58 -12.25
N ASP A 182 -11.43 9.72 -12.13
CA ASP A 182 -11.15 10.70 -11.06
C ASP A 182 -11.18 10.03 -9.68
N SER A 183 -12.11 9.08 -9.47
CA SER A 183 -12.21 8.29 -8.24
C SER A 183 -10.92 7.51 -7.93
N SER A 184 -10.28 6.91 -8.93
CA SER A 184 -9.00 6.22 -8.82
C SER A 184 -7.88 7.20 -8.49
N MET A 185 -7.82 8.34 -9.18
CA MET A 185 -6.78 9.37 -9.02
C MET A 185 -6.77 10.00 -7.63
N VAL A 186 -7.93 10.16 -7.00
CA VAL A 186 -8.04 10.77 -5.66
C VAL A 186 -8.22 9.76 -4.53
N HIS A 187 -8.32 8.46 -4.83
CA HIS A 187 -8.61 7.42 -3.84
C HIS A 187 -7.59 7.43 -2.70
N GLY A 188 -6.30 7.40 -3.05
CA GLY A 188 -5.23 7.41 -2.05
C GLY A 188 -5.28 8.64 -1.13
N PHE A 189 -5.57 9.84 -1.67
CA PHE A 189 -5.75 11.05 -0.83
C PHE A 189 -6.91 10.91 0.15
N LYS A 190 -8.04 10.33 -0.27
CA LYS A 190 -9.20 10.08 0.62
C LYS A 190 -8.83 9.11 1.73
N ASP A 191 -8.11 8.05 1.40
CA ASP A 191 -7.62 7.06 2.35
C ASP A 191 -6.64 7.67 3.37
N MET A 192 -5.68 8.47 2.91
CA MET A 192 -4.76 9.20 3.80
C MET A 192 -5.51 10.12 4.76
N ALA A 193 -6.50 10.87 4.28
CA ALA A 193 -7.30 11.76 5.12
C ALA A 193 -8.11 10.96 6.17
N ARG A 194 -8.75 9.86 5.77
CA ARG A 194 -9.48 8.96 6.68
C ARG A 194 -8.55 8.41 7.75
N PHE A 195 -7.37 7.91 7.37
CA PHE A 195 -6.42 7.32 8.31
C PHE A 195 -5.84 8.35 9.28
N GLN A 196 -5.51 9.55 8.81
CA GLN A 196 -5.07 10.65 9.67
C GLN A 196 -6.16 11.06 10.67
N ASN A 197 -7.43 11.10 10.25
CA ASN A 197 -8.55 11.37 11.15
C ASN A 197 -8.68 10.29 12.22
N LYS A 198 -8.58 9.01 11.85
CA LYS A 198 -8.66 7.88 12.80
C LYS A 198 -7.52 7.92 13.82
N LEU A 199 -6.30 8.23 13.39
CA LEU A 199 -5.13 8.40 14.27
C LEU A 199 -5.30 9.57 15.25
N SER A 200 -5.97 10.65 14.85
CA SER A 200 -6.18 11.83 15.70
C SER A 200 -6.96 11.53 16.99
N LEU A 201 -7.66 10.39 17.04
CA LEU A 201 -8.43 9.92 18.20
C LEU A 201 -7.57 9.23 19.26
N LEU A 202 -6.29 8.93 18.96
CA LEU A 202 -5.37 8.24 19.86
C LEU A 202 -4.58 9.21 20.74
N ALA A 203 -3.98 8.69 21.80
CA ALA A 203 -2.99 9.45 22.56
C ALA A 203 -1.76 9.79 21.68
N GLU A 204 -1.14 10.94 21.91
CA GLU A 204 -0.08 11.50 21.05
C GLU A 204 1.04 10.50 20.73
N HIS A 205 1.57 9.82 21.76
CA HIS A 205 2.63 8.83 21.63
C HIS A 205 2.27 7.62 20.74
N GLN A 206 0.98 7.32 20.56
CA GLN A 206 0.52 6.20 19.73
C GLN A 206 0.34 6.60 18.26
N GLN A 207 0.22 7.89 17.96
CA GLN A 207 -0.05 8.40 16.62
C GLN A 207 1.12 9.18 15.99
N GLU A 208 2.12 9.60 16.77
CA GLU A 208 3.19 10.49 16.31
C GLU A 208 3.89 9.96 15.05
N THR A 209 4.42 8.73 15.11
CA THR A 209 5.12 8.13 13.97
C THR A 209 4.19 7.90 12.78
N PRO A 210 3.05 7.17 12.88
CA PRO A 210 2.14 6.98 11.76
C PRO A 210 1.68 8.29 11.08
N ARG A 211 1.37 9.31 11.88
CA ARG A 211 0.92 10.61 11.37
C ARG A 211 2.01 11.36 10.62
N LEU A 212 3.25 11.32 11.13
CA LEU A 212 4.39 11.92 10.43
C LEU A 212 4.65 11.23 9.09
N LEU A 213 4.53 9.89 9.05
CA LEU A 213 4.66 9.11 7.82
C LEU A 213 3.63 9.53 6.77
N TYR A 214 2.35 9.60 7.13
CA TYR A 214 1.29 10.04 6.21
C TYR A 214 1.53 11.45 5.68
N LYS A 215 1.87 12.40 6.56
CA LYS A 215 2.15 13.79 6.15
C LYS A 215 3.32 13.89 5.17
N ASN A 216 4.36 13.06 5.37
CA ASN A 216 5.50 13.04 4.47
C ASN A 216 5.17 12.37 3.13
N ALA A 217 4.36 11.31 3.14
CA ALA A 217 3.88 10.65 1.92
C ALA A 217 3.05 11.62 1.05
N GLU A 218 2.10 12.34 1.66
CA GLU A 218 1.28 13.35 0.98
C GLU A 218 2.14 14.44 0.32
N LYS A 219 3.10 15.02 1.05
CA LYS A 219 4.05 15.99 0.49
C LYS A 219 4.89 15.40 -0.64
N THR A 220 5.25 14.12 -0.57
CA THR A 220 6.04 13.46 -1.61
C THR A 220 5.18 13.30 -2.87
N ALA A 221 3.94 12.84 -2.74
CA ALA A 221 3.02 12.71 -3.86
C ALA A 221 2.75 14.06 -4.53
N ILE A 222 2.46 15.12 -3.75
CA ILE A 222 2.28 16.48 -4.29
C ILE A 222 3.49 16.91 -5.12
N LYS A 223 4.71 16.72 -4.59
CA LYS A 223 5.94 17.05 -5.33
C LYS A 223 6.13 16.27 -6.63
N MET A 224 5.61 15.05 -6.75
CA MET A 224 5.68 14.29 -8.01
C MET A 224 4.90 14.96 -9.14
N TRP A 225 3.89 15.77 -8.79
CA TRP A 225 3.06 16.52 -9.73
C TRP A 225 3.67 17.86 -10.15
N ASP A 226 4.63 18.42 -9.40
CA ASP A 226 5.28 19.70 -9.72
C ASP A 226 5.94 19.70 -11.12
N ASP A 227 6.43 18.54 -11.55
CA ASP A 227 7.12 18.36 -12.84
C ASP A 227 6.17 17.96 -13.99
N VAL A 228 4.87 17.84 -13.74
CA VAL A 228 3.87 17.50 -14.77
C VAL A 228 3.41 18.78 -15.47
N PRO A 229 3.36 18.83 -16.81
CA PRO A 229 2.81 19.99 -17.53
C PRO A 229 1.40 20.32 -17.07
N ASN A 230 1.14 21.58 -16.71
CA ASN A 230 -0.13 22.04 -16.13
C ASN A 230 -1.38 21.66 -16.94
N ASP A 231 -1.27 21.60 -18.27
CA ASP A 231 -2.36 21.23 -19.18
C ASP A 231 -2.67 19.72 -19.18
N ARG A 232 -1.81 18.91 -18.56
CA ARG A 232 -1.95 17.46 -18.41
C ARG A 232 -2.34 17.02 -17.00
N ILE A 233 -2.30 17.92 -16.01
CA ILE A 233 -2.72 17.60 -14.64
C ILE A 233 -4.26 17.49 -14.60
N PRO A 234 -4.83 16.37 -14.12
CA PRO A 234 -6.27 16.24 -13.94
C PRO A 234 -6.82 17.28 -12.96
N SER A 235 -7.99 17.86 -13.24
CA SER A 235 -8.60 18.86 -12.36
C SER A 235 -8.82 18.35 -10.93
N CYS A 236 -9.16 17.06 -10.79
CA CYS A 236 -9.34 16.41 -9.49
C CYS A 236 -8.05 16.36 -8.64
N ILE A 237 -6.88 16.46 -9.28
CA ILE A 237 -5.57 16.58 -8.62
C ILE A 237 -5.21 18.03 -8.35
N VAL A 238 -5.54 18.96 -9.25
CA VAL A 238 -5.27 20.41 -9.05
C VAL A 238 -5.87 20.92 -7.74
N GLU A 239 -7.06 20.44 -7.36
CA GLU A 239 -7.70 20.78 -6.09
C GLU A 239 -6.94 20.30 -4.83
N ARG A 240 -5.88 19.50 -5.01
CA ARG A 240 -5.09 18.87 -3.95
C ARG A 240 -3.64 19.37 -3.89
N LEU A 241 -3.18 20.09 -4.90
CA LEU A 241 -1.85 20.72 -4.97
C LEU A 241 -1.87 22.08 -4.26
#